data_AF-A0A380X9E9-F1
#
_entry.id   AF-A0A380X9E9-F1
#
_cell.length_a   1.000
_cell.length_b   1.000
_cell.length_c   1.000
_cell.angle_alpha   90.00
_cell.angle_beta   90.00
_cell.angle_gamma   90.00
#
_symmetry.space_group_name_H-M   'P 1'
#
loop_
_entity.id
_entity.type
_entity.pdbx_description
1 polymer ?
#
loop_
_entity_poly.entity_id
_entity_poly.type
_entity_poly.pdbx_seq_one_letter_code
_entity_poly.pdbx_strand_id
1 'polypeptide(L)'
;MADFEFINELENKTYKVPEDDILKAEQRMDISFPNDLKQLYLDVGYGFIKGQSANAINRILGPGAVADIRLREGIFEFDPDLDELFDDEDKLIFFEVNEGVYISIDLQLVNNPIYYFDIQIAESLEDFFKKFLNNNEYFIDLIED
;
A
#
# COMPACT_ATOMS: atom_id res chain seq x y z
N MET A 1 15.47 7.76 2.73
CA MET A 1 14.70 6.57 3.13
C MET A 1 14.24 6.84 4.54
N ALA A 2 12.93 6.84 4.73
CA ALA A 2 12.32 6.95 6.05
C ALA A 2 12.57 5.67 6.85
N ASP A 3 12.55 5.78 8.17
CA ASP A 3 12.59 4.66 9.11
C ASP A 3 11.15 4.34 9.53
N PHE A 4 10.70 3.10 9.32
CA PHE A 4 9.33 2.68 9.60
C PHE A 4 9.19 1.86 10.89
N GLU A 5 10.24 1.74 11.71
CA GLU A 5 10.19 0.99 12.97
C GLU A 5 9.09 1.49 13.92
N PHE A 6 8.71 2.77 13.84
CA PHE A 6 7.61 3.35 14.64
C PHE A 6 6.26 2.66 14.43
N ILE A 7 6.06 1.94 13.32
CA ILE A 7 4.84 1.15 13.08
C ILE A 7 4.82 -0.10 13.96
N ASN A 8 5.98 -0.68 14.29
CA ASN A 8 6.11 -1.89 15.11
C ASN A 8 5.86 -1.65 16.61
N GLU A 9 5.70 -0.40 17.04
CA GLU A 9 5.33 -0.06 18.42
C GLU A 9 3.89 -0.50 18.79
N LEU A 10 3.11 -0.94 17.80
CA LEU A 10 1.75 -1.47 17.96
C LEU A 10 1.71 -3.00 17.93
N GLU A 11 0.69 -3.61 18.54
CA GLU A 11 0.37 -5.03 18.38
C GLU A 11 -0.15 -5.30 16.95
N ASN A 12 0.76 -5.41 15.98
CA ASN A 12 0.45 -5.71 14.59
C ASN A 12 0.61 -7.21 14.28
N LYS A 13 -0.06 -7.67 13.20
CA LYS A 13 0.09 -9.01 12.65
C LYS A 13 0.77 -8.93 11.29
N THR A 14 2.07 -8.68 11.32
CA THR A 14 2.91 -8.54 10.13
C THR A 14 3.90 -9.70 9.99
N TYR A 15 4.35 -9.90 8.76
CA TYR A 15 5.31 -10.92 8.36
C TYR A 15 6.46 -10.25 7.63
N LYS A 16 7.68 -10.54 8.06
CA LYS A 16 8.89 -9.98 7.45
C LYS A 16 9.00 -10.39 5.99
N VAL A 17 9.46 -9.45 5.18
CA VAL A 17 9.71 -9.65 3.75
C VAL A 17 11.21 -9.76 3.51
N PRO A 18 11.72 -10.86 2.94
CA PRO A 18 13.10 -10.93 2.47
C PRO A 18 13.34 -9.99 1.29
N GLU A 19 14.53 -9.39 1.19
CA GLU A 19 14.93 -8.56 0.04
C GLU A 19 14.73 -9.28 -1.30
N ASP A 20 15.02 -10.59 -1.36
CA ASP A 20 14.82 -11.40 -2.57
C ASP A 20 13.36 -11.42 -3.06
N ASP A 21 12.38 -11.34 -2.16
CA ASP A 21 10.97 -11.36 -2.55
C ASP A 21 10.51 -10.00 -3.06
N ILE A 22 11.12 -8.91 -2.59
CA ILE A 22 10.96 -7.56 -3.17
C ILE A 22 11.51 -7.56 -4.59
N LEU A 23 12.76 -8.03 -4.78
CA LEU A 23 13.42 -8.08 -6.08
C LEU A 23 12.66 -8.95 -7.09
N LYS A 24 12.13 -10.10 -6.66
CA LYS A 24 11.30 -10.95 -7.53
C LYS A 24 10.03 -10.23 -8.00
N ALA A 25 9.38 -9.47 -7.12
CA ALA A 25 8.19 -8.70 -7.48
C ALA A 25 8.52 -7.59 -8.48
N GLU A 26 9.55 -6.79 -8.20
CA GLU A 26 10.07 -5.75 -9.11
C GLU A 26 10.37 -6.33 -10.51
N GLN A 27 11.09 -7.45 -10.57
CA GLN A 27 11.43 -8.13 -11.82
C GLN A 27 10.20 -8.67 -12.56
N ARG A 28 9.20 -9.20 -11.85
CA ARG A 28 7.96 -9.70 -12.47
C ARG A 28 7.17 -8.57 -13.15
N MET A 29 7.12 -7.41 -12.51
CA MET A 29 6.37 -6.25 -12.99
C MET A 29 7.15 -5.37 -13.96
N ASP A 30 8.46 -5.58 -14.10
CA ASP A 30 9.39 -4.68 -14.81
C ASP A 30 9.34 -3.23 -14.28
N ILE A 31 9.20 -3.09 -12.95
CA ILE A 31 9.20 -1.78 -12.25
C ILE A 31 10.20 -1.80 -11.09
N SER A 32 10.62 -0.62 -10.65
CA SER A 32 11.34 -0.45 -9.39
C SER A 32 10.42 0.15 -8.34
N PHE A 33 10.32 -0.48 -7.18
CA PHE A 33 9.60 0.07 -6.04
C PHE A 33 10.29 1.33 -5.52
N PRO A 34 9.49 2.32 -5.07
CA PRO A 34 10.00 3.45 -4.32
C PRO A 34 10.87 2.99 -3.15
N ASN A 35 11.93 3.74 -2.89
CA ASN A 35 12.88 3.42 -1.82
C ASN A 35 12.21 3.29 -0.45
N ASP A 36 11.23 4.15 -0.17
CA ASP A 36 10.49 4.09 1.09
C ASP A 36 9.56 2.87 1.17
N LEU A 37 8.97 2.42 0.05
CA LEU A 37 8.16 1.20 0.02
C LEU A 37 9.02 -0.05 0.28
N LYS A 38 10.22 -0.09 -0.30
CA LYS A 38 11.19 -1.17 0.01
C LYS A 38 11.57 -1.17 1.48
N GLN A 39 11.84 0.02 2.04
CA GLN A 39 12.20 0.14 3.45
C GLN A 39 11.06 -0.28 4.38
N LEU A 40 9.81 0.06 4.06
CA LEU A 40 8.63 -0.42 4.77
C LEU A 40 8.58 -1.96 4.83
N TYR A 41 8.84 -2.63 3.71
CA TYR A 41 8.86 -4.10 3.67
C TYR A 41 9.96 -4.72 4.52
N LEU A 42 11.11 -4.05 4.63
CA LEU A 42 12.24 -4.55 5.44
C LEU A 42 12.00 -4.32 6.94
N ASP A 43 11.49 -3.15 7.32
CA ASP A 43 11.29 -2.76 8.72
C ASP A 43 10.04 -3.39 9.33
N VAL A 44 8.94 -3.41 8.58
CA VAL A 44 7.59 -3.78 9.05
C VAL A 44 7.11 -5.06 8.40
N GLY A 45 7.38 -5.22 7.11
CA GLY A 45 6.87 -6.33 6.31
C GLY A 45 5.48 -6.07 5.75
N TYR A 46 4.68 -7.12 5.65
CA TYR A 46 3.29 -7.04 5.15
C TYR A 46 2.33 -7.71 6.12
N GLY A 47 1.05 -7.35 6.06
CA GLY A 47 0.02 -7.88 6.95
C GLY A 47 -0.82 -6.77 7.59
N PHE A 48 -1.49 -7.11 8.68
CA PHE A 48 -2.49 -6.24 9.29
C PHE A 48 -1.85 -5.33 10.34
N ILE A 49 -2.13 -4.04 10.24
CA ILE A 49 -1.63 -3.02 11.16
C ILE A 49 -2.78 -2.27 11.83
N LYS A 50 -2.55 -1.76 13.05
CA LYS A 50 -3.52 -0.92 13.79
C LYS A 50 -4.92 -1.55 13.97
N GLY A 51 -5.01 -2.89 13.93
CA GLY A 51 -6.25 -3.63 14.14
C GLY A 51 -7.33 -3.38 13.08
N GLN A 52 -8.34 -4.25 13.07
CA GLN A 52 -9.51 -4.10 12.20
C GLN A 52 -10.54 -3.20 12.89
N SER A 53 -11.14 -2.28 12.14
CA SER A 53 -12.32 -1.52 12.55
C SER A 53 -13.57 -2.08 11.87
N ALA A 54 -14.72 -1.45 12.08
CA ALA A 54 -15.93 -1.76 11.33
C ALA A 54 -15.80 -1.44 9.82
N ASN A 55 -14.89 -0.51 9.48
CA ASN A 55 -14.77 0.06 8.14
C ASN A 55 -13.48 -0.37 7.43
N ALA A 56 -12.45 -0.81 8.16
CA ALA A 56 -11.14 -1.07 7.59
C ALA A 56 -10.44 -2.30 8.21
N ILE A 57 -9.91 -3.18 7.34
CA ILE A 57 -9.04 -4.29 7.72
C ILE A 57 -7.58 -3.87 7.88
N ASN A 58 -7.18 -2.75 7.26
CA ASN A 58 -5.87 -2.11 7.40
C ASN A 58 -4.69 -3.04 7.09
N ARG A 59 -4.52 -3.40 5.82
CA ARG A 59 -3.53 -4.40 5.41
C ARG A 59 -2.48 -3.81 4.46
N ILE A 60 -1.22 -3.90 4.86
CA ILE A 60 -0.08 -3.75 3.95
C ILE A 60 -0.02 -4.99 3.06
N LEU A 61 -0.06 -4.80 1.75
CA LEU A 61 0.02 -5.87 0.77
C LEU A 61 1.49 -6.27 0.57
N GLY A 62 1.77 -7.57 0.61
CA GLY A 62 3.12 -8.07 0.36
C GLY A 62 3.52 -7.90 -1.11
N PRO A 63 4.83 -7.86 -1.43
CA PRO A 63 5.31 -7.61 -2.79
C PRO A 63 4.69 -8.53 -3.85
N GLY A 64 4.46 -9.80 -3.50
CA GLY A 64 3.81 -10.77 -4.38
C GLY A 64 2.37 -10.38 -4.71
N ALA A 65 1.57 -9.97 -3.72
CA ALA A 65 0.20 -9.53 -3.93
C ALA A 65 0.14 -8.21 -4.73
N VAL A 66 1.07 -7.29 -4.46
CA VAL A 66 1.23 -6.07 -5.26
C VAL A 66 1.51 -6.42 -6.73
N ALA A 67 2.39 -7.40 -6.99
CA ALA A 67 2.64 -7.89 -8.34
C ALA A 67 1.42 -8.55 -8.97
N ASP A 68 0.70 -9.38 -8.23
CA ASP A 68 -0.50 -10.06 -8.73
C ASP A 68 -1.60 -9.06 -9.08
N ILE A 69 -1.77 -7.98 -8.29
CA ILE A 69 -2.68 -6.86 -8.61
C ILE A 69 -2.21 -6.12 -9.87
N ARG A 70 -0.93 -5.72 -9.93
CA ARG A 70 -0.37 -4.98 -11.06
C ARG A 70 -0.37 -5.76 -12.37
N LEU A 71 -0.34 -7.09 -12.33
CA LEU A 71 -0.36 -7.95 -13.50
C LEU A 71 -1.76 -8.52 -13.80
N ARG A 72 -2.77 -8.22 -12.95
CA ARG A 72 -4.11 -8.80 -13.02
C ARG A 72 -4.07 -10.34 -13.03
N GLU A 73 -3.35 -10.92 -12.09
CA GLU A 73 -3.14 -12.37 -11.97
C GLU A 73 -3.91 -12.98 -10.80
N GLY A 74 -4.23 -14.27 -10.92
CA GLY A 74 -4.82 -15.05 -9.84
C GLY A 74 -6.22 -14.57 -9.47
N ILE A 75 -6.42 -14.20 -8.20
CA ILE A 75 -7.74 -13.74 -7.72
C ILE A 75 -8.10 -12.34 -8.20
N PHE A 76 -7.13 -11.58 -8.74
CA PHE A 76 -7.31 -10.19 -9.16
C PHE A 76 -7.61 -10.05 -10.66
N GLU A 77 -7.56 -11.14 -11.44
CA GLU A 77 -7.74 -11.11 -12.91
C GLU A 77 -9.06 -10.45 -13.33
N PHE A 78 -10.15 -10.76 -12.62
CA PHE A 78 -11.50 -10.28 -12.92
C PHE A 78 -12.12 -9.46 -11.78
N ASP A 79 -11.27 -8.84 -10.95
CA ASP A 79 -11.74 -7.97 -9.87
C ASP A 79 -12.26 -6.64 -10.45
N PRO A 80 -13.58 -6.38 -10.42
CA PRO A 80 -14.15 -5.17 -11.00
C PRO A 80 -13.74 -3.91 -10.22
N ASP A 81 -13.39 -4.03 -8.94
CA ASP A 81 -13.01 -2.89 -8.10
C ASP A 81 -11.62 -2.33 -8.48
N LEU A 82 -10.84 -3.14 -9.21
CA LEU A 82 -9.54 -2.75 -9.75
C LEU A 82 -9.60 -2.15 -11.15
N ASP A 83 -10.73 -2.22 -11.86
CA ASP A 83 -10.80 -1.82 -13.28
C ASP A 83 -10.54 -0.31 -13.47
N GLU A 84 -11.09 0.55 -12.62
CA GLU A 84 -10.86 2.01 -12.69
C GLU A 84 -9.49 2.42 -12.13
N LEU A 85 -8.96 1.67 -11.16
CA LEU A 85 -7.67 1.95 -10.52
C LEU A 85 -6.47 1.48 -11.35
N PHE A 86 -6.67 0.55 -12.28
CA PHE A 86 -5.61 -0.07 -13.08
C PHE A 86 -5.13 0.80 -14.25
N ASP A 87 -5.97 1.71 -14.75
CA ASP A 87 -5.63 2.56 -15.90
C ASP A 87 -4.48 3.54 -15.60
N ASP A 88 -4.10 3.71 -14.33
CA ASP A 88 -2.98 4.55 -13.91
C ASP A 88 -1.68 3.75 -13.79
N GLU A 89 -0.92 3.67 -14.89
CA GLU A 89 0.38 2.99 -14.91
C GLU A 89 1.45 3.63 -14.01
N ASP A 90 1.22 4.88 -13.59
CA ASP A 90 2.13 5.63 -12.73
C ASP A 90 1.86 5.41 -11.24
N LYS A 91 0.79 4.68 -10.88
CA LYS A 91 0.46 4.34 -9.50
C LYS A 91 0.60 2.84 -9.23
N LEU A 92 0.91 2.53 -7.96
CA LEU A 92 1.03 1.16 -7.48
C LEU A 92 0.19 0.97 -6.23
N ILE A 93 -0.70 -0.02 -6.23
CA ILE A 93 -1.48 -0.38 -5.04
C ILE A 93 -0.57 -1.13 -4.05
N PHE A 94 -0.50 -0.65 -2.81
CA PHE A 94 0.34 -1.27 -1.76
C PHE A 94 -0.41 -1.54 -0.46
N PHE A 95 -1.64 -1.03 -0.33
CA PHE A 95 -2.43 -1.12 0.89
C PHE A 95 -3.90 -1.36 0.60
N GLU A 96 -4.50 -2.26 1.36
CA GLU A 96 -5.91 -2.66 1.30
C GLU A 96 -6.62 -2.12 2.55
N VAL A 97 -7.55 -1.19 2.33
CA VAL A 97 -8.35 -0.59 3.40
C VAL A 97 -9.42 -1.58 3.83
N ASN A 98 -10.18 -2.13 2.88
CA ASN A 98 -11.15 -3.21 3.04
C ASN A 98 -11.37 -3.91 1.67
N GLU A 99 -12.35 -4.81 1.59
CA GLU A 99 -12.68 -5.52 0.35
C GLU A 99 -13.04 -4.53 -0.77
N GLY A 100 -12.25 -4.52 -1.86
CA GLY A 100 -12.45 -3.64 -3.01
C GLY A 100 -11.92 -2.21 -2.84
N VAL A 101 -11.34 -1.86 -1.69
CA VAL A 101 -10.89 -0.48 -1.41
C VAL A 101 -9.40 -0.44 -1.13
N TYR A 102 -8.69 0.28 -1.99
CA TYR A 102 -7.24 0.29 -2.02
C TYR A 102 -6.65 1.70 -1.89
N ILE A 103 -5.39 1.74 -1.47
CA ILE A 103 -4.55 2.94 -1.44
C ILE A 103 -3.33 2.68 -2.31
N SER A 104 -2.98 3.69 -3.11
CA SER A 104 -1.89 3.62 -4.07
C SER A 104 -0.79 4.64 -3.78
N ILE A 105 0.41 4.33 -4.24
CA ILE A 105 1.60 5.18 -4.20
C ILE A 105 1.96 5.58 -5.62
N ASP A 106 2.21 6.87 -5.85
CA ASP A 106 2.67 7.37 -7.14
C ASP A 106 4.17 7.05 -7.33
N LEU A 107 4.54 6.55 -8.51
CA LEU A 107 5.88 6.11 -8.86
C LEU A 107 6.74 7.20 -9.51
N GLN A 108 6.13 8.25 -10.06
CA GLN A 108 6.81 9.26 -10.87
C GLN A 108 7.07 10.57 -10.12
N LEU A 109 6.16 10.92 -9.21
CA LEU A 109 6.22 12.18 -8.47
C LEU A 109 7.27 12.13 -7.35
N VAL A 110 7.84 13.30 -7.09
CA VAL A 110 8.81 13.48 -6.00
C VAL A 110 8.15 13.09 -4.67
N ASN A 111 8.86 12.32 -3.87
CA ASN A 111 8.43 11.77 -2.57
C ASN A 111 7.33 10.70 -2.63
N ASN A 112 6.90 10.27 -3.81
CA ASN A 112 5.94 9.18 -3.99
C ASN A 112 4.66 9.39 -3.13
N PRO A 113 3.87 10.43 -3.43
CA PRO A 113 2.64 10.75 -2.69
C PRO A 113 1.64 9.60 -2.69
N ILE A 114 0.77 9.59 -1.68
CA ILE A 114 -0.18 8.50 -1.42
C ILE A 114 -1.59 8.95 -1.76
N TYR A 115 -2.31 8.08 -2.46
CA TYR A 115 -3.63 8.36 -2.99
C TYR A 115 -4.67 7.38 -2.47
N TYR A 116 -5.84 7.92 -2.15
CA TYR A 116 -7.07 7.19 -1.95
C TYR A 116 -7.95 7.47 -3.17
N PHE A 117 -8.06 6.50 -4.08
CA PHE A 117 -8.54 6.71 -5.44
C PHE A 117 -7.76 7.85 -6.13
N ASP A 118 -8.43 8.95 -6.52
CA ASP A 118 -7.79 10.11 -7.14
C ASP A 118 -7.41 11.22 -6.15
N ILE A 119 -7.71 11.04 -4.86
CA ILE A 119 -7.47 12.05 -3.84
C ILE A 119 -6.11 11.80 -3.20
N GLN A 120 -5.21 12.78 -3.30
CA GLN A 120 -3.94 12.73 -2.58
C GLN A 120 -4.20 12.89 -1.06
N ILE A 121 -3.86 11.87 -0.27
CA ILE A 121 -4.08 11.83 1.18
C ILE A 121 -2.79 12.00 2.00
N ALA A 122 -1.62 11.86 1.37
CA ALA A 122 -0.33 12.13 1.99
C ALA A 122 0.72 12.59 0.97
N GLU A 123 1.72 13.33 1.46
CA GLU A 123 2.83 13.82 0.63
C GLU A 123 3.93 12.77 0.42
N SER A 124 3.97 11.75 1.27
CA SER A 124 4.91 10.62 1.19
C SER A 124 4.37 9.41 1.97
N LEU A 125 5.04 8.27 1.80
CA LEU A 125 4.71 7.05 2.55
C LEU A 125 4.88 7.23 4.08
N GLU A 126 5.90 7.96 4.52
CA GLU A 126 6.12 8.28 5.93
C GLU A 126 4.99 9.17 6.50
N ASP A 127 4.60 10.21 5.76
CA ASP A 127 3.49 11.10 6.14
C ASP A 127 2.17 10.32 6.23
N PHE A 128 1.93 9.42 5.28
CA PHE A 128 0.75 8.54 5.30
C PHE A 128 0.69 7.72 6.60
N PHE A 129 1.75 6.99 6.95
CA PHE A 129 1.71 6.18 8.17
C PHE A 129 1.64 7.02 9.44
N LYS A 130 2.26 8.20 9.50
CA LYS A 130 2.10 9.10 10.65
C LYS A 130 0.66 9.56 10.83
N LYS A 131 -0.01 9.97 9.75
CA LYS A 131 -1.44 10.35 9.77
C LYS A 131 -2.32 9.16 10.13
N PHE A 132 -2.08 8.02 9.50
CA PHE A 132 -2.79 6.75 9.72
C PHE A 132 -2.69 6.28 11.18
N LEU A 133 -1.49 6.34 11.78
CA LEU A 133 -1.28 5.96 13.18
C LEU A 133 -1.96 6.92 14.16
N ASN A 134 -2.19 8.17 13.79
CA ASN A 134 -3.02 9.09 14.57
C ASN A 134 -4.53 8.78 14.40
N ASN A 135 -5.01 8.70 13.16
CA ASN A 135 -6.39 8.34 12.82
C ASN A 135 -6.36 7.46 11.57
N ASN A 136 -6.75 6.19 11.65
CA ASN A 136 -6.68 5.25 10.52
C ASN A 136 -7.84 5.37 9.53
N GLU A 137 -8.81 6.24 9.81
CA GLU A 137 -9.98 6.47 8.97
C GLU A 137 -10.02 7.91 8.43
N TYR A 138 -8.92 8.66 8.54
CA TYR A 138 -8.85 10.09 8.21
C TYR A 138 -9.17 10.46 6.76
N PHE A 139 -9.19 9.47 5.87
CA PHE A 139 -9.46 9.61 4.44
C PHE A 139 -10.83 9.05 4.02
N ILE A 140 -11.55 8.32 4.89
CA ILE A 140 -12.78 7.60 4.49
C ILE A 140 -13.85 8.57 4.01
N ASP A 141 -14.02 9.70 4.69
CA ASP A 141 -15.06 10.69 4.38
C ASP A 141 -14.68 11.62 3.21
N LEU A 142 -13.52 11.43 2.56
CA LEU A 142 -13.08 12.29 1.45
C LEU A 142 -13.81 12.01 0.13
N ILE A 143 -14.51 10.87 0.04
CA ILE A 143 -15.24 10.42 -1.15
C ILE A 143 -16.77 10.55 -0.97
N GLU A 144 -17.22 11.15 0.14
CA GLU A 144 -18.63 11.50 0.29
C GLU A 144 -18.98 12.69 -0.64
N ASP A 145 -19.68 12.40 -1.74
CA ASP A 145 -20.51 13.34 -2.51
C ASP A 145 -21.98 13.34 -2.01
#